data_AF-A0A380HIX6-F1
#
_entry.id   AF-A0A380HIX6-F1
#
_cell.length_a   1.000
_cell.length_b   1.000
_cell.length_c   1.000
_cell.angle_alpha   90.00
_cell.angle_beta   90.00
_cell.angle_gamma   90.00
#
_symmetry.space_group_name_H-M   'P 1'
#
loop_
_entity.id
_entity.type
_entity.pdbx_description
1 polymer ?
#
loop_
_entity_poly.entity_id
_entity_poly.type
_entity_poly.pdbx_seq_one_letter_code
_entity_poly.pdbx_strand_id
1 'polypeptide(L)'
;MTSLWDVDDLDEMSLEPCVWATNWKVSYGALNLHVKQRSADMALGHPFNVFQYAVLHRLIADQCGYELGNLYWCIDDAHVYLKHIDTLKKQLSNPINQSKPTISLPSKYDEKGNIKSFFERRLSEVQLNNYKHNGIFKYDIAE
;
A
#
# COMPACT_ATOMS: atom_id res chain seq x y z
N MET A 1 11.11 -3.91 13.08
CA MET A 1 11.34 -2.84 12.09
C MET A 1 11.96 -3.51 10.88
N THR A 2 11.52 -3.17 9.68
CA THR A 2 12.08 -3.71 8.44
C THR A 2 12.61 -2.54 7.63
N SER A 3 13.87 -2.63 7.19
CA SER A 3 14.48 -1.69 6.24
C SER A 3 14.71 -2.42 4.92
N LEU A 4 14.45 -1.73 3.83
CA LEU A 4 14.89 -2.11 2.48
C LEU A 4 16.11 -1.28 2.05
N TRP A 5 16.50 -0.28 2.85
CA TRP A 5 17.69 0.53 2.63
C TRP A 5 18.89 -0.16 3.27
N ASP A 6 19.69 -0.84 2.46
CA ASP A 6 21.00 -1.36 2.82
C ASP A 6 22.06 -0.57 2.07
N VAL A 7 22.99 0.04 2.81
CA VAL A 7 24.02 0.94 2.25
C VAL A 7 25.03 0.17 1.41
N ASP A 8 25.35 -1.07 1.82
CA ASP A 8 26.37 -1.88 1.17
C ASP A 8 25.87 -2.45 -0.17
N ASP A 9 24.54 -2.50 -0.38
CA ASP A 9 23.90 -3.03 -1.60
C ASP A 9 23.42 -1.92 -2.55
N LEU A 10 23.50 -0.62 -2.18
CA LEU A 10 22.86 0.46 -2.96
C LEU A 10 23.37 0.55 -4.40
N ASP A 11 24.66 0.31 -4.62
CA ASP A 11 25.29 0.37 -5.94
C ASP A 11 24.94 -0.83 -6.83
N GLU A 12 24.45 -1.93 -6.25
CA GLU A 12 23.96 -3.11 -6.96
C GLU A 12 22.48 -2.99 -7.38
N MET A 13 21.73 -2.06 -6.78
CA MET A 13 20.30 -1.88 -7.04
C MET A 13 20.06 -1.14 -8.37
N SER A 14 19.15 -1.65 -9.20
CA SER A 14 18.68 -0.92 -10.39
C SER A 14 17.96 0.39 -10.06
N LEU A 15 17.32 0.45 -8.89
CA LEU A 15 16.67 1.64 -8.35
C LEU A 15 16.56 1.45 -6.83
N GLU A 16 16.99 2.44 -6.06
CA GLU A 16 16.92 2.34 -4.59
C GLU A 16 15.46 2.44 -4.14
N PRO A 17 15.06 1.76 -3.04
CA PRO A 17 13.66 1.66 -2.67
C PRO A 17 13.04 3.03 -2.34
N CYS A 18 11.93 3.36 -3.00
CA CYS A 18 11.17 4.58 -2.68
C CYS A 18 10.53 4.47 -1.29
N VAL A 19 9.81 3.39 -1.03
CA VAL A 19 9.36 3.02 0.32
C VAL A 19 10.44 2.17 0.94
N TRP A 20 11.12 2.68 1.96
CA TRP A 20 12.38 2.10 2.41
C TRP A 20 12.32 1.52 3.81
N ALA A 21 11.33 1.87 4.64
CA ALA A 21 11.21 1.28 5.97
C ALA A 21 9.76 1.13 6.45
N THR A 22 9.56 0.11 7.28
CA THR A 22 8.33 -0.10 8.06
C THR A 22 8.60 -0.35 9.53
N ASN A 23 7.75 0.22 10.38
CA ASN A 23 7.68 -0.06 11.81
C ASN A 23 6.29 -0.60 12.15
N TRP A 24 6.26 -1.72 12.86
CA TRP A 24 5.04 -2.42 13.25
C TRP A 24 4.89 -2.32 14.76
N LYS A 25 3.71 -1.92 15.24
CA LYS A 25 3.45 -1.73 16.68
C LYS A 25 2.08 -2.27 17.06
N VAL A 26 2.05 -3.22 17.99
CA VAL A 26 0.80 -3.65 18.61
C VAL A 26 0.43 -2.70 19.75
N SER A 27 -0.80 -2.22 19.79
CA SER A 27 -1.31 -1.37 20.88
C SER A 27 -2.79 -1.64 21.06
N TYR A 28 -3.21 -1.93 22.29
CA TYR A 28 -4.59 -2.27 22.64
C TYR A 28 -5.20 -3.40 21.77
N GLY A 29 -4.41 -4.42 21.43
CA GLY A 29 -4.86 -5.54 20.59
C GLY A 29 -4.89 -5.26 19.08
N ALA A 30 -4.59 -4.03 18.64
CA ALA A 30 -4.55 -3.64 17.24
C ALA A 30 -3.11 -3.52 16.73
N LEU A 31 -2.84 -4.04 15.52
CA LEU A 31 -1.57 -3.89 14.84
C LEU A 31 -1.55 -2.55 14.08
N ASN A 32 -0.61 -1.67 14.39
CA ASN A 32 -0.38 -0.41 13.68
C ASN A 32 0.84 -0.54 12.77
N LEU A 33 0.81 0.12 11.62
CA LEU A 33 1.88 0.15 10.64
C LEU A 33 2.31 1.60 10.39
N HIS A 34 3.61 1.88 10.51
CA HIS A 34 4.24 3.12 10.07
C HIS A 34 5.10 2.82 8.86
N VAL A 35 4.90 3.57 7.78
CA VAL A 35 5.62 3.44 6.50
C VAL A 35 6.42 4.71 6.26
N LYS A 36 7.68 4.55 5.83
CA LYS A 36 8.55 5.66 5.42
C LYS A 36 8.87 5.59 3.94
N GLN A 37 8.65 6.68 3.23
CA GLN A 37 8.89 6.82 1.81
C GLN A 37 9.80 8.02 1.53
N ARG A 38 10.99 7.77 0.97
CA ARG A 38 11.97 8.84 0.70
C ARG A 38 11.52 9.75 -0.45
N SER A 39 10.79 9.19 -1.41
CA SER A 39 10.42 9.84 -2.66
C SER A 39 9.06 9.30 -3.14
N ALA A 40 8.10 10.20 -3.32
CA ALA A 40 6.72 9.88 -3.65
C ALA A 40 6.21 10.70 -4.83
N ASP A 41 6.11 10.04 -5.98
CA ASP A 41 5.26 10.49 -7.08
C ASP A 41 3.80 10.43 -6.62
N MET A 42 3.23 11.60 -6.32
CA MET A 42 1.88 11.72 -5.79
C MET A 42 0.79 11.38 -6.81
N ALA A 43 1.10 11.41 -8.11
CA ALA A 43 0.15 11.16 -9.19
C ALA A 43 -0.02 9.67 -9.47
N LEU A 44 1.09 8.94 -9.50
CA LEU A 44 1.13 7.57 -9.98
C LEU A 44 1.57 6.57 -8.90
N GLY A 45 2.76 6.76 -8.34
CA GLY A 45 3.39 5.78 -7.45
C GLY A 45 2.75 5.72 -6.06
N HIS A 46 2.43 6.87 -5.47
CA HIS A 46 1.94 6.94 -4.10
C HIS A 46 0.58 6.25 -3.89
N PRO A 47 -0.46 6.46 -4.74
CA PRO A 47 -1.73 5.73 -4.59
C PRO A 47 -1.55 4.21 -4.63
N PHE A 48 -0.67 3.70 -5.51
CA PHE A 48 -0.34 2.27 -5.57
C PHE A 48 0.33 1.80 -4.28
N ASN A 49 1.32 2.56 -3.80
CA ASN A 49 2.04 2.25 -2.56
C ASN A 49 1.11 2.19 -1.35
N VAL A 50 0.24 3.18 -1.17
CA VAL A 50 -0.72 3.19 -0.05
C VAL A 50 -1.63 1.96 -0.11
N PHE A 51 -2.12 1.60 -1.30
CA PHE A 51 -3.01 0.44 -1.46
C PHE A 51 -2.29 -0.88 -1.13
N GLN A 52 -1.11 -1.14 -1.68
CA GLN A 52 -0.40 -2.41 -1.43
C GLN A 52 -0.03 -2.59 0.05
N TYR A 53 0.36 -1.51 0.74
CA TYR A 53 0.68 -1.57 2.16
C TYR A 53 -0.56 -1.68 3.03
N ALA A 54 -1.71 -1.11 2.63
CA ALA A 54 -2.99 -1.34 3.32
C ALA A 54 -3.42 -2.81 3.22
N VAL A 55 -3.23 -3.45 2.07
CA VAL A 55 -3.48 -4.90 1.88
C VAL A 55 -2.52 -5.73 2.75
N LEU A 56 -1.22 -5.42 2.72
CA LEU A 56 -0.20 -6.10 3.53
C LEU A 56 -0.51 -5.98 5.03
N HIS A 57 -0.86 -4.78 5.49
CA HIS A 57 -1.21 -4.50 6.88
C HIS A 57 -2.38 -5.35 7.35
N ARG A 58 -3.45 -5.42 6.54
CA ARG A 58 -4.63 -6.23 6.83
C ARG A 58 -4.31 -7.72 6.86
N LEU A 59 -3.49 -8.21 5.91
CA LEU A 59 -3.06 -9.61 5.88
C LEU A 59 -2.23 -9.99 7.11
N ILE A 60 -1.28 -9.15 7.51
CA ILE A 60 -0.43 -9.44 8.68
C ILE A 60 -1.24 -9.36 9.97
N ALA A 61 -2.11 -8.35 10.12
CA ALA A 61 -2.99 -8.26 11.29
C ALA A 61 -3.87 -9.52 11.41
N ASP A 62 -4.53 -9.92 10.32
CA ASP A 62 -5.37 -11.12 10.29
C ASP A 62 -4.56 -12.41 10.55
N GLN A 63 -3.37 -12.55 9.98
CA GLN A 63 -2.50 -13.71 10.18
C GLN A 63 -2.07 -13.84 11.65
N CYS A 64 -1.68 -12.72 12.28
CA CYS A 64 -1.23 -12.68 13.67
C CYS A 64 -2.38 -12.67 14.69
N GLY A 65 -3.63 -12.55 14.25
CA GLY A 65 -4.80 -12.49 15.14
C GLY A 65 -4.97 -11.16 15.87
N TYR A 66 -4.47 -10.06 15.27
CA TYR A 66 -4.67 -8.71 15.79
C TYR A 66 -5.80 -7.99 15.05
N GLU A 67 -6.43 -7.02 15.73
CA GLU A 67 -7.29 -6.07 15.04
C GLU A 67 -6.46 -5.17 14.10
N LEU A 68 -7.11 -4.67 13.05
CA LEU A 68 -6.49 -3.71 12.15
C LEU A 68 -6.40 -2.35 12.85
N GLY A 69 -5.19 -1.91 13.16
CA GLY A 69 -4.91 -0.58 13.68
C GLY A 69 -4.70 0.47 12.58
N ASN A 70 -3.99 1.54 12.93
CA ASN A 70 -3.75 2.66 12.03
C ASN A 70 -2.57 2.40 11.07
N LEU A 71 -2.71 2.93 9.85
CA LEU A 71 -1.64 3.07 8.87
C LEU A 71 -1.14 4.51 8.88
N TYR A 72 0.11 4.72 9.29
CA TYR A 72 0.79 6.02 9.28
C TYR A 72 1.77 6.06 8.12
N TRP A 73 1.74 7.13 7.34
CA TRP A 73 2.62 7.31 6.19
C TRP A 73 3.46 8.57 6.33
N CYS A 74 4.78 8.42 6.30
CA CYS A 74 5.74 9.52 6.34
C CYS A 74 6.44 9.62 4.98
N ILE A 75 6.43 10.81 4.40
CA ILE A 75 7.03 11.09 3.09
C ILE A 75 8.09 12.17 3.29
N ASP A 76 9.29 11.92 2.78
CA ASP A 76 10.38 12.90 2.83
C ASP A 76 10.25 13.89 1.65
N ASP A 77 10.23 13.38 0.41
CA ASP A 77 9.96 14.16 -0.81
C ASP A 77 8.61 13.74 -1.43
N ALA A 78 7.60 14.60 -1.32
CA ALA A 78 6.33 14.48 -2.01
C ALA A 78 6.30 15.41 -3.22
N HIS A 79 6.23 14.85 -4.43
CA HIS A 79 6.33 15.63 -5.66
C HIS A 79 5.29 15.22 -6.70
N VAL A 80 5.11 16.11 -7.68
CA VAL A 80 4.29 15.95 -8.87
C VAL A 80 5.14 16.35 -10.07
N TYR A 81 5.24 15.49 -11.09
CA TYR A 81 5.92 15.86 -12.32
C TYR A 81 5.13 16.92 -13.10
N LEU A 82 5.83 17.87 -13.72
CA LEU A 82 5.19 18.95 -14.48
C LEU A 82 4.22 18.43 -15.55
N LYS A 83 4.61 17.35 -16.25
CA LYS A 83 3.77 16.68 -17.27
C LYS A 83 2.47 16.08 -16.72
N HIS A 84 2.37 15.86 -15.41
CA HIS A 84 1.19 15.29 -14.76
C HIS A 84 0.19 16.35 -14.27
N ILE A 85 0.57 17.64 -14.23
CA ILE A 85 -0.23 18.69 -13.61
C ILE A 85 -1.63 18.81 -14.23
N ASP A 86 -1.73 18.81 -15.56
CA ASP A 86 -3.03 18.97 -16.23
C ASP A 86 -3.95 17.77 -16.03
N THR A 87 -3.39 16.56 -16.03
CA THR A 87 -4.14 15.33 -15.73
C THR A 87 -4.59 15.30 -14.28
N LEU A 88 -3.74 15.70 -13.33
CA LEU A 88 -4.10 15.80 -11.92
C LEU A 88 -5.20 16.82 -11.67
N LYS A 89 -5.15 18.00 -12.31
CA LYS A 89 -6.22 19.00 -12.20
C LYS A 89 -7.56 18.43 -12.67
N LYS A 90 -7.57 17.66 -13.78
CA LYS A 90 -8.77 16.95 -14.25
C LYS A 90 -9.22 15.89 -13.25
N GLN A 91 -8.31 15.12 -12.66
CA GLN A 91 -8.64 14.13 -11.65
C GLN A 91 -9.29 14.78 -10.41
N LEU A 92 -8.71 15.89 -9.92
CA LEU A 92 -9.20 16.63 -8.77
C LEU A 92 -10.53 17.34 -8.99
N SER A 93 -10.89 17.68 -10.24
CA SER A 93 -12.20 18.25 -10.57
C SER A 93 -13.35 17.24 -10.54
N ASN A 94 -13.06 15.93 -10.47
CA ASN A 94 -14.10 14.92 -10.38
C ASN A 94 -14.67 14.84 -8.95
N PRO A 95 -15.98 14.57 -8.79
CA PRO A 95 -16.57 14.38 -7.47
C PRO A 95 -15.96 13.17 -6.76
N ILE A 96 -15.71 13.29 -5.45
CA ILE A 96 -15.27 12.16 -4.62
C ILE A 96 -16.43 11.16 -4.51
N ASN A 97 -16.17 9.92 -4.91
CA ASN A 97 -17.16 8.86 -4.81
C ASN A 97 -17.44 8.51 -3.33
N GLN A 98 -18.72 8.46 -2.96
CA GLN A 98 -19.15 8.11 -1.60
C GLN A 98 -19.21 6.59 -1.36
N SER A 99 -18.71 5.77 -2.30
CA SER A 99 -18.62 4.33 -2.13
C SER A 99 -17.81 3.98 -0.90
N LYS A 100 -18.23 2.92 -0.20
CA LYS A 100 -17.52 2.36 0.96
C LYS A 100 -16.88 1.04 0.54
N PRO A 101 -15.73 1.07 -0.16
CA PRO A 101 -15.08 -0.14 -0.61
C PRO A 101 -14.60 -0.98 0.59
N THR A 102 -14.61 -2.30 0.42
CA THR A 102 -14.08 -3.24 1.41
C THR A 102 -13.07 -4.18 0.77
N ILE A 103 -12.07 -4.58 1.54
CA ILE A 103 -11.05 -5.54 1.11
C ILE A 103 -11.41 -6.90 1.71
N SER A 104 -11.66 -7.89 0.84
CA SER A 104 -11.73 -9.30 1.21
C SER A 104 -10.35 -9.92 1.05
N LEU A 105 -9.88 -10.57 2.11
CA LEU A 105 -8.62 -11.30 2.12
C LEU A 105 -8.82 -12.76 1.68
N PRO A 106 -7.76 -13.43 1.21
CA PRO A 106 -7.77 -14.87 0.99
C PRO A 106 -8.12 -15.61 2.28
N SER A 107 -8.81 -16.77 2.16
CA SER A 107 -9.20 -17.57 3.32
C SER A 107 -8.01 -17.84 4.23
N LYS A 108 -8.21 -17.61 5.53
CA LYS A 108 -7.21 -17.93 6.56
C LYS A 108 -7.09 -19.43 6.81
N TYR A 109 -8.13 -20.20 6.49
CA TYR A 109 -8.18 -21.63 6.77
C TYR A 109 -8.13 -22.45 5.47
N ASP A 110 -7.49 -23.62 5.55
CA ASP A 110 -7.58 -24.67 4.54
C ASP A 110 -8.91 -25.44 4.64
N GLU A 111 -9.12 -26.42 3.75
CA GLU A 111 -10.32 -27.26 3.72
C GLU A 111 -10.49 -28.14 4.97
N LYS A 112 -9.42 -28.34 5.75
CA LYS A 112 -9.39 -29.13 6.97
C LYS A 112 -9.52 -28.27 8.23
N GLY A 113 -9.61 -26.95 8.09
CA GLY A 113 -9.70 -26.00 9.19
C GLY A 113 -8.35 -25.58 9.80
N ASN A 114 -7.22 -25.95 9.19
CA ASN A 114 -5.91 -25.49 9.65
C ASN A 114 -5.64 -24.06 9.18
N ILE A 115 -4.92 -23.28 9.98
CA ILE A 115 -4.49 -21.93 9.60
C ILE A 115 -3.42 -22.04 8.52
N LYS A 116 -3.70 -21.44 7.36
CA LYS A 116 -2.72 -21.27 6.28
C LYS A 116 -1.60 -20.34 6.73
N SER A 117 -0.38 -20.62 6.29
CA SER A 117 0.73 -19.69 6.41
C SER A 117 0.48 -18.42 5.60
N PHE A 118 1.21 -17.34 5.93
CA PHE A 118 1.15 -16.09 5.18
C PHE A 118 1.41 -16.30 3.68
N PHE A 119 2.37 -17.18 3.33
CA PHE A 119 2.79 -17.42 1.95
C PHE A 119 1.76 -18.21 1.12
N GLU A 120 0.88 -18.98 1.76
CA GLU A 120 -0.21 -19.70 1.08
C GLU A 120 -1.41 -18.79 0.76
N ARG A 121 -1.44 -17.57 1.29
CA ARG A 121 -2.51 -16.58 1.10
C ARG A 121 -2.09 -15.57 0.04
N ARG A 122 -2.37 -15.89 -1.23
CA ARG A 122 -1.87 -15.13 -2.37
C ARG A 122 -2.51 -13.76 -2.50
N LEU A 123 -1.71 -12.73 -2.79
CA LEU A 123 -2.20 -11.37 -3.05
C LEU A 123 -3.16 -11.32 -4.25
N SER A 124 -3.03 -12.22 -5.22
CA SER A 124 -3.92 -12.34 -6.38
C SER A 124 -5.36 -12.73 -6.02
N GLU A 125 -5.60 -13.23 -4.81
CA GLU A 125 -6.92 -13.60 -4.31
C GLU A 125 -7.57 -12.49 -3.47
N VAL A 126 -6.88 -11.37 -3.26
CA VAL A 126 -7.44 -10.18 -2.60
C VAL A 126 -8.48 -9.55 -3.52
N GLN A 127 -9.66 -9.27 -2.97
CA GLN A 127 -10.76 -8.65 -3.71
C GLN A 127 -11.10 -7.29 -3.12
N LEU A 128 -11.27 -6.30 -4.00
CA LEU A 128 -11.76 -4.98 -3.64
C LEU A 128 -13.24 -4.87 -4.04
N ASN A 129 -14.11 -4.96 -3.05
CA ASN A 129 -15.56 -4.95 -3.26
C ASN A 129 -16.11 -3.53 -3.18
N ASN A 130 -17.18 -3.25 -3.94
CA ASN A 130 -17.91 -1.98 -3.92
C ASN A 130 -17.04 -0.74 -4.22
N TYR A 131 -15.89 -0.91 -4.88
CA TYR A 131 -15.06 0.22 -5.30
C TYR A 131 -15.60 0.85 -6.58
N LYS A 132 -15.90 2.15 -6.50
CA LYS A 132 -16.29 2.95 -7.66
C LYS A 132 -15.23 4.01 -7.90
N HIS A 133 -14.67 4.04 -9.11
CA HIS A 133 -13.63 4.98 -9.52
C HIS A 133 -14.12 5.93 -10.61
N ASN A 134 -13.46 7.08 -10.77
CA ASN A 134 -13.83 8.13 -11.72
C ASN A 134 -13.21 7.91 -13.11
N GLY A 135 -13.11 6.66 -13.55
CA GLY A 135 -12.37 6.28 -14.76
C GLY A 135 -10.87 6.12 -14.52
N ILE A 136 -10.10 5.99 -15.61
CA ILE A 136 -8.64 5.81 -15.60
C ILE A 136 -7.99 7.11 -16.02
N PHE A 137 -7.12 7.65 -15.16
CA PHE A 137 -6.25 8.78 -15.48
C PHE A 137 -4.88 8.23 -15.88
N LYS A 138 -4.44 8.53 -17.11
CA LYS A 138 -3.16 8.05 -17.61
C LYS A 138 -2.05 9.02 -17.21
N TYR A 139 -1.07 8.50 -16.50
CA TYR A 139 0.16 9.19 -16.14
C TYR A 139 1.33 8.43 -16.75
N ASP A 140 2.17 9.12 -17.51
CA ASP A 140 3.37 8.52 -18.05
C ASP A 140 4.40 8.36 -16.94
N ILE A 141 5.10 7.22 -16.93
CA ILE A 141 6.24 7.00 -16.03
C ILE A 141 7.28 8.09 -16.32
N ALA A 142 7.83 8.71 -15.27
CA ALA A 142 8.93 9.62 -15.44
C ALA A 142 10.17 8.83 -15.86
N GLU A 143 10.82 9.30 -16.92
CA GLU A 143 12.14 8.80 -17.34
C GLU A 143 13.23 9.38 -16.44
#